data_AF-A0A6H1P027-F1
#
_entry.id   AF-A0A6H1P027-F1
#
_cell.length_a   1.000
_cell.length_b   1.000
_cell.length_c   1.000
_cell.angle_alpha   90.00
_cell.angle_beta   90.00
_cell.angle_gamma   90.00
#
_symmetry.space_group_name_H-M   'P 1'
#
loop_
_entity.id
_entity.type
_entity.pdbx_description
1 polymer ?
#
loop_
_entity_poly.entity_id
_entity_poly.type
_entity_poly.pdbx_seq_one_letter_code
_entity_poly.pdbx_strand_id
1 'polypeptide(L)'
;MFNPYIAGKIIDKVIYGHQNDLLWPLLGLMIGVTITKIVIRYRYQLMFERISQNVIFTIREELYTRLPQLDFSFYDRTKTGDIMARMTGDLEAVRQFTAWAIYIIFENERTRGIHMGNFKMVCLDIDGTLLNSRHEISDKTKQVIQNVANDKHIPVILVSARMPKGMLFLQKALNIVQPIICYSGALIWNHGDLQLNITIPVSDVKKVYTIVKNLGIHISLYKDDEWYIEEMDEWAKQESEITSITPAISDFSNLFTIWEQESTGPNKILCMAESPDIQQLDTTMKEYPSNHLNIYPSKPTYLEIMPKHTTKTSAIEFLCEEFDILKNEIIAIGDNYNDMNMIEFAGLGIAMGNAPEQVKQIANDITLSNDEDGVAEALKKYILS
;
A
#
# COMPACT_ATOMS: atom_id res chain seq x y z
N MET A 1 18.22 -12.54 8.30
CA MET A 1 18.91 -11.71 9.32
C MET A 1 20.45 -11.80 9.35
N PHE A 2 21.13 -12.94 9.11
CA PHE A 2 22.59 -12.98 9.31
C PHE A 2 23.42 -11.98 8.47
N ASN A 3 23.15 -11.81 7.17
CA ASN A 3 23.91 -10.88 6.34
C ASN A 3 23.66 -9.39 6.73
N PRO A 4 22.40 -8.92 6.95
CA PRO A 4 22.14 -7.58 7.46
C PRO A 4 22.79 -7.30 8.83
N TYR A 5 22.80 -8.29 9.74
CA TYR A 5 23.44 -8.16 11.04
C TYR A 5 24.97 -8.06 10.95
N ILE A 6 25.59 -8.85 10.06
CA ILE A 6 27.04 -8.76 9.81
C ILE A 6 27.37 -7.44 9.12
N ALA A 7 26.54 -6.97 8.18
CA ALA A 7 26.70 -5.69 7.52
C ALA A 7 26.59 -4.51 8.51
N GLY A 8 25.59 -4.52 9.40
CA GLY A 8 25.47 -3.54 10.48
C GLY A 8 26.71 -3.51 11.37
N LYS A 9 27.23 -4.68 11.79
CA LYS A 9 28.49 -4.74 12.55
C LYS A 9 29.70 -4.21 11.80
N ILE A 10 29.77 -4.37 10.48
CA ILE A 10 30.85 -3.79 9.67
C ILE A 10 30.73 -2.26 9.71
N ILE A 11 29.52 -1.71 9.53
CA ILE A 11 29.27 -0.26 9.57
C ILE A 11 29.61 0.29 10.97
N ASP A 12 29.04 -0.27 12.03
CA ASP A 12 29.18 0.25 13.39
C ASP A 12 30.61 0.14 13.93
N LYS A 13 31.26 -1.02 13.74
CA LYS A 13 32.55 -1.30 14.38
C LYS A 13 33.75 -0.97 13.50
N VAL A 14 33.64 -1.16 12.19
CA VAL A 14 34.77 -0.93 11.27
C VAL A 14 34.74 0.49 10.72
N ILE A 15 33.60 0.94 10.19
CA ILE A 15 33.50 2.27 9.56
C ILE A 15 33.46 3.36 10.63
N TYR A 16 32.51 3.30 11.58
CA TYR A 16 32.39 4.30 12.64
C TYR A 16 33.33 4.05 13.82
N GLY A 17 33.52 2.80 14.23
CA GLY A 17 34.38 2.43 15.36
C GLY A 17 35.88 2.33 15.05
N HIS A 18 36.30 2.50 13.78
CA HIS A 18 37.69 2.42 13.29
C HIS A 18 38.45 1.12 13.63
N GLN A 19 37.75 0.02 13.91
CA GLN A 19 38.37 -1.30 14.20
C GLN A 19 38.64 -2.09 12.92
N ASN A 20 39.67 -1.69 12.17
CA ASN A 20 40.02 -2.29 10.88
C ASN A 20 40.36 -3.79 10.92
N ASP A 21 40.81 -4.29 12.06
CA ASP A 21 41.16 -5.71 12.25
C ASP A 21 39.94 -6.64 12.14
N LEU A 22 38.72 -6.12 12.33
CA LEU A 22 37.47 -6.89 12.28
C LEU A 22 36.89 -7.01 10.87
N LEU A 23 37.40 -6.25 9.90
CA LEU A 23 36.85 -6.21 8.54
C LEU A 23 36.94 -7.57 7.83
N TRP A 24 38.14 -8.13 7.76
CA TRP A 24 38.38 -9.41 7.08
C TRP A 24 37.66 -10.60 7.72
N PRO A 25 37.63 -10.74 9.07
CA PRO A 25 36.82 -11.77 9.73
C PRO A 25 35.31 -11.64 9.43
N LEU A 26 34.75 -10.42 9.46
CA LEU A 26 33.33 -10.20 9.20
C LEU A 26 32.96 -10.44 7.74
N LEU A 27 33.80 -10.01 6.79
CA LEU A 27 33.63 -10.32 5.37
C LEU A 27 33.74 -11.82 5.09
N GLY A 28 34.72 -12.50 5.70
CA GLY A 28 34.87 -13.95 5.60
C GLY A 28 33.63 -14.69 6.13
N LEU A 29 33.08 -14.24 7.26
CA LEU A 29 31.84 -14.78 7.82
C LEU A 29 30.64 -14.54 6.90
N MET A 30 30.52 -13.35 6.32
CA MET A 30 29.43 -13.01 5.39
C MET A 30 29.46 -13.88 4.13
N ILE A 31 30.66 -14.07 3.55
CA ILE A 31 30.86 -14.95 2.39
C ILE A 31 30.56 -16.40 2.78
N GLY A 32 31.07 -16.86 3.92
CA GLY A 32 30.83 -18.22 4.42
C GLY A 32 29.33 -18.53 4.62
N VAL A 33 28.58 -17.62 5.25
CA VAL A 33 27.13 -17.74 5.40
C VAL A 33 26.43 -17.76 4.04
N THR A 34 26.87 -16.92 3.11
CA THR A 34 26.28 -16.83 1.77
C THR A 34 26.50 -18.12 0.98
N ILE A 35 27.71 -18.66 0.97
CA ILE A 35 28.04 -19.94 0.35
C ILE A 35 27.22 -21.07 1.00
N THR A 36 27.15 -21.09 2.33
CA THR A 36 26.38 -22.10 3.07
C THR A 36 24.91 -22.07 2.67
N LYS A 37 24.30 -20.88 2.55
CA LYS A 37 22.92 -20.71 2.06
C LYS A 37 22.75 -21.22 0.63
N ILE A 38 23.68 -20.91 -0.27
CA ILE A 38 23.65 -21.39 -1.65
C ILE A 38 23.68 -22.92 -1.68
N VAL A 39 24.59 -23.53 -0.92
CA VAL A 39 24.70 -24.99 -0.83
C VAL A 39 23.43 -25.61 -0.28
N ILE A 40 22.87 -25.07 0.81
CA ILE A 40 21.62 -25.55 1.40
C ILE A 40 20.47 -25.44 0.38
N ARG A 41 20.31 -24.30 -0.28
CA ARG A 41 19.26 -24.07 -1.30
C ARG A 41 19.37 -25.06 -2.45
N TYR A 42 20.58 -25.23 -2.97
CA TYR A 42 20.86 -26.17 -4.05
C TYR A 42 20.57 -27.62 -3.63
N ARG A 43 20.92 -28.01 -2.40
CA ARG A 43 20.61 -29.34 -1.86
C ARG A 43 19.10 -29.58 -1.75
N TYR A 44 18.34 -28.61 -1.25
CA TYR A 44 16.88 -28.71 -1.20
C TYR A 44 16.27 -28.82 -2.59
N GLN A 45 16.70 -28.00 -3.54
CA GLN A 45 16.21 -28.04 -4.92
C GLN A 45 16.44 -29.42 -5.55
N LEU A 46 17.64 -30.00 -5.38
CA LEU A 46 17.93 -31.35 -5.85
C LEU A 46 17.09 -32.43 -5.16
N MET A 47 16.84 -32.28 -3.86
CA MET A 47 16.04 -33.23 -3.10
C MET A 47 14.58 -33.22 -3.59
N PHE A 48 13.97 -32.04 -3.74
CA PHE A 48 12.60 -31.90 -4.25
C PHE A 48 12.45 -32.42 -5.68
N GLU A 49 13.41 -32.14 -6.56
CA GLU A 49 13.41 -32.67 -7.92
C GLU A 49 13.47 -34.21 -7.90
N ARG A 50 14.34 -34.81 -7.08
CA ARG A 50 14.42 -36.27 -6.95
C ARG A 50 13.12 -36.88 -6.44
N ILE A 51 12.50 -36.27 -5.42
CA ILE A 51 11.22 -36.74 -4.87
C ILE A 51 10.15 -36.70 -5.95
N SER A 52 10.04 -35.59 -6.69
CA SER A 52 9.05 -35.46 -7.77
C SER A 52 9.25 -36.50 -8.87
N GLN A 53 10.49 -36.72 -9.32
CA GLN A 53 10.80 -37.76 -10.31
C GLN A 53 10.45 -39.16 -9.81
N ASN A 54 10.72 -39.48 -8.54
CA ASN A 54 10.37 -40.77 -7.96
C ASN A 54 8.86 -40.99 -7.88
N VAL A 55 8.10 -39.96 -7.51
CA VAL A 55 6.63 -40.02 -7.49
C VAL A 55 6.08 -40.34 -8.88
N ILE A 56 6.57 -39.67 -9.92
CA ILE A 56 6.12 -39.90 -11.30
C ILE A 56 6.53 -41.26 -11.80
N PHE A 57 7.76 -41.68 -11.52
CA PHE A 57 8.22 -43.02 -11.87
C PHE A 57 7.29 -44.08 -11.29
N THR A 58 6.94 -43.96 -10.00
CA THR A 58 6.05 -44.88 -9.30
C THR A 58 4.66 -44.89 -9.92
N ILE A 59 4.04 -43.72 -10.14
CA ILE A 59 2.71 -43.63 -10.76
C ILE A 59 2.73 -44.23 -12.17
N ARG A 60 3.78 -43.96 -12.95
CA ARG A 60 3.93 -44.47 -14.32
C ARG A 60 4.06 -45.99 -14.32
N GLU A 61 4.87 -46.56 -13.43
CA GLU A 61 5.05 -48.00 -13.29
C GLU A 61 3.73 -48.69 -12.89
N GLU A 62 2.99 -48.14 -11.93
CA GLU A 62 1.68 -48.66 -11.53
C GLU A 62 0.67 -48.63 -12.68
N LEU A 63 0.60 -47.52 -13.42
CA LEU A 63 -0.29 -47.39 -14.58
C LEU A 63 0.06 -48.40 -15.68
N TYR A 64 1.34 -48.58 -16.01
CA TYR A 64 1.77 -49.57 -17.00
C TYR A 64 1.52 -51.01 -16.55
N THR A 65 1.54 -51.28 -15.25
CA THR A 65 1.24 -52.61 -14.72
C THR A 65 -0.26 -52.89 -14.70
N ARG A 66 -1.09 -51.88 -14.42
CA ARG A 66 -2.55 -52.02 -14.29
C ARG A 66 -3.30 -51.97 -15.61
N LEU A 67 -2.88 -51.12 -16.55
CA LEU A 67 -3.58 -50.96 -17.82
C LEU A 67 -3.78 -52.30 -18.56
N PRO A 68 -2.76 -53.16 -18.73
CA PRO A 68 -2.92 -54.44 -19.42
C PRO A 68 -3.86 -55.44 -18.72
N GLN A 69 -4.18 -55.22 -17.45
CA GLN A 69 -5.05 -56.09 -16.65
C GLN A 69 -6.53 -55.70 -16.75
N LEU A 70 -6.86 -54.60 -17.45
CA LEU A 70 -8.24 -54.15 -17.62
C LEU A 70 -8.97 -54.97 -18.69
N ASP A 71 -10.27 -55.18 -18.49
CA ASP A 71 -11.13 -55.91 -19.42
C ASP A 71 -11.27 -55.20 -20.77
N PHE A 72 -11.50 -55.98 -21.83
CA PHE A 72 -11.70 -55.47 -23.20
C PHE A 72 -12.78 -54.37 -23.30
N SER A 73 -13.84 -54.45 -22.49
CA SER A 73 -14.92 -53.44 -22.45
C SER A 73 -14.45 -52.03 -22.07
N PHE A 74 -13.32 -51.89 -21.38
CA PHE A 74 -12.69 -50.61 -21.06
C PHE A 74 -12.06 -49.98 -22.31
N TYR A 75 -11.37 -50.80 -23.12
CA TYR A 75 -10.71 -50.39 -24.34
C TYR A 75 -11.68 -50.11 -25.49
N ASP A 76 -12.88 -50.70 -25.46
CA ASP A 76 -13.96 -50.37 -26.39
C ASP A 76 -14.50 -48.94 -26.17
N ARG A 77 -14.40 -48.42 -24.94
CA ARG A 77 -14.91 -47.09 -24.54
C ARG A 77 -13.84 -46.01 -24.51
N THR A 78 -12.57 -46.40 -24.33
CA THR A 78 -11.45 -45.48 -24.17
C THR A 78 -10.37 -45.78 -25.18
N LYS A 79 -10.08 -44.83 -26.08
CA LYS A 79 -9.03 -45.03 -27.07
C LYS A 79 -7.66 -45.03 -26.40
N THR A 80 -6.78 -45.92 -26.83
CA THR A 80 -5.39 -46.01 -26.34
C THR A 80 -4.64 -44.67 -26.46
N GLY A 81 -4.93 -43.88 -27.50
CA GLY A 81 -4.37 -42.54 -27.66
C GLY A 81 -4.74 -41.57 -26.54
N ASP A 82 -5.97 -41.64 -26.03
CA ASP A 82 -6.44 -40.78 -24.93
C ASP A 82 -5.77 -41.17 -23.60
N ILE A 83 -5.55 -42.47 -23.39
CA ILE A 83 -4.81 -42.99 -22.22
C ILE A 83 -3.37 -42.47 -22.24
N MET A 84 -2.69 -42.56 -23.38
CA MET A 84 -1.32 -42.07 -23.53
C MET A 84 -1.20 -40.55 -23.38
N ALA A 85 -2.19 -39.80 -23.90
CA ALA A 85 -2.25 -38.36 -23.73
C ALA A 85 -2.37 -37.96 -22.24
N ARG A 86 -3.22 -38.64 -21.47
CA ARG A 86 -3.38 -38.40 -20.03
C ARG A 86 -2.16 -38.87 -19.22
N MET A 87 -1.58 -40.02 -19.56
CA MET A 87 -0.34 -40.48 -18.94
C MET A 87 0.84 -39.52 -19.18
N THR A 88 0.82 -38.76 -20.27
CA THR A 88 1.91 -37.82 -20.56
C THR A 88 1.60 -36.43 -19.99
N GLY A 89 0.40 -35.89 -20.28
CA GLY A 89 -0.01 -34.55 -19.87
C GLY A 89 -0.36 -34.44 -18.38
N ASP A 90 -1.18 -35.35 -17.85
CA ASP A 90 -1.64 -35.26 -16.46
C ASP A 90 -0.48 -35.58 -15.49
N LEU A 91 0.41 -36.52 -15.83
CA LEU A 91 1.61 -36.79 -15.01
C LEU A 91 2.59 -35.61 -15.00
N GLU A 92 2.68 -34.85 -16.09
CA GLU A 92 3.50 -33.64 -16.15
C GLU A 92 2.91 -32.52 -15.28
N ALA A 93 1.58 -32.38 -15.23
CA ALA A 93 0.92 -31.46 -14.30
C ALA A 93 1.17 -31.86 -12.83
N VAL A 94 1.10 -33.16 -12.52
CA VAL A 94 1.44 -33.70 -11.18
C VAL A 94 2.91 -33.45 -10.82
N ARG A 95 3.83 -33.53 -11.80
CA ARG A 95 5.24 -33.15 -11.62
C ARG A 95 5.39 -31.71 -11.19
N GLN A 96 4.79 -30.80 -11.95
CA GLN A 96 4.89 -29.37 -11.68
C GLN A 96 4.31 -29.01 -10.32
N PHE A 97 3.19 -29.63 -9.93
CA PHE A 97 2.59 -29.44 -8.61
C PHE A 97 3.51 -29.94 -7.49
N THR A 98 4.01 -31.17 -7.59
CA THR A 98 4.84 -31.79 -6.53
C THR A 98 6.23 -31.16 -6.40
N ALA A 99 6.86 -30.76 -7.51
CA ALA A 99 8.19 -30.15 -7.50
C ALA A 99 8.15 -28.66 -7.18
N TRP A 100 7.30 -27.90 -7.88
CA TRP A 100 7.37 -26.44 -7.89
C TRP A 100 6.41 -25.81 -6.89
N ALA A 101 5.15 -26.26 -6.83
CA ALA A 101 4.18 -25.66 -5.92
C ALA A 101 4.54 -25.94 -4.44
N ILE A 102 4.94 -27.17 -4.12
CA ILE A 102 5.38 -27.51 -2.75
C ILE A 102 6.67 -26.75 -2.40
N TYR A 103 7.64 -26.68 -3.30
CA TYR A 103 8.87 -25.90 -3.09
C TYR A 103 8.56 -24.42 -2.82
N ILE A 104 7.68 -23.80 -3.62
CA ILE A 104 7.24 -22.41 -3.42
C ILE A 104 6.53 -22.24 -2.09
N ILE A 105 5.64 -23.17 -1.71
CA ILE A 105 4.94 -23.11 -0.41
C ILE A 105 5.97 -23.17 0.73
N PHE A 106 6.94 -24.07 0.69
CA PHE A 106 7.98 -24.14 1.72
C PHE A 106 8.91 -22.92 1.71
N GLU A 107 9.24 -22.37 0.55
CA GLU A 107 10.02 -21.15 0.43
C GLU A 107 9.24 -19.94 0.97
N ASN A 108 7.95 -19.85 0.68
CA ASN A 108 7.04 -18.82 1.17
C ASN A 108 6.78 -18.95 2.67
N GLU A 109 6.62 -20.16 3.22
CA GLU A 109 6.49 -20.40 4.67
C GLU A 109 7.80 -20.08 5.39
N ARG A 110 8.96 -20.35 4.78
CA ARG A 110 10.24 -19.90 5.33
C ARG A 110 10.38 -18.38 5.29
N THR A 111 9.78 -17.72 4.31
CA THR A 111 9.75 -16.25 4.20
C THR A 111 8.72 -15.65 5.16
N ARG A 112 7.55 -16.28 5.34
CA ARG A 112 6.52 -15.92 6.33
C ARG A 112 7.02 -16.09 7.77
N GLY A 113 7.76 -17.16 8.06
CA GLY A 113 8.45 -17.35 9.34
C GLY A 113 9.58 -16.32 9.59
N ILE A 114 9.95 -15.53 8.58
CA ILE A 114 10.89 -14.39 8.68
C ILE A 114 10.13 -13.05 8.82
N HIS A 115 8.80 -13.02 8.64
CA HIS A 115 7.96 -11.81 8.68
C HIS A 115 7.08 -11.67 9.95
N MET A 116 7.31 -12.45 11.02
CA MET A 116 7.02 -11.93 12.38
C MET A 116 8.10 -10.91 12.76
N GLY A 117 8.25 -9.89 11.91
CA GLY A 117 9.22 -8.82 12.03
C GLY A 117 8.82 -7.87 13.15
N ASN A 118 9.82 -7.28 13.80
CA ASN A 118 9.61 -6.18 14.73
C ASN A 118 9.15 -4.96 13.92
N PHE A 119 7.84 -4.85 13.66
CA PHE A 119 7.27 -3.70 12.96
C PHE A 119 7.51 -2.43 13.79
N LYS A 120 7.94 -1.36 13.11
CA LYS A 120 8.32 -0.10 13.73
C LYS A 120 7.46 1.07 13.28
N MET A 121 6.61 0.91 12.28
CA MET A 121 5.66 1.95 11.85
C MET A 121 4.38 1.32 11.31
N VAL A 122 3.25 1.96 11.58
CA VAL A 122 1.96 1.62 11.01
C VAL A 122 1.45 2.79 10.21
N CYS A 123 1.14 2.59 8.93
CA CYS A 123 0.48 3.56 8.07
C CYS A 123 -0.98 3.14 7.87
N LEU A 124 -1.91 4.02 8.23
CA LEU A 124 -3.35 3.74 8.18
C LEU A 124 -4.04 4.73 7.24
N ASP A 125 -4.78 4.20 6.26
CA ASP A 125 -5.81 5.00 5.61
C ASP A 125 -6.95 5.35 6.58
N ILE A 126 -7.68 6.42 6.27
CA ILE A 126 -8.79 6.92 7.09
C ILE A 126 -10.15 6.41 6.60
N ASP A 127 -10.52 6.69 5.36
CA ASP A 127 -11.89 6.62 4.86
C ASP A 127 -12.19 5.24 4.30
N GLY A 128 -12.97 4.43 5.02
CA GLY A 128 -13.19 3.02 4.67
C GLY A 128 -12.17 2.06 5.30
N THR A 129 -11.21 2.61 6.06
CA THR A 129 -10.20 1.85 6.81
C THR A 129 -10.28 2.11 8.32
N LEU A 130 -9.86 3.28 8.80
CA LEU A 130 -9.93 3.66 10.22
C LEU A 130 -11.36 4.00 10.66
N LEU A 131 -12.10 4.72 9.81
CA LEU A 131 -13.48 5.11 10.06
C LEU A 131 -14.45 4.03 9.59
N ASN A 132 -15.42 3.72 10.44
CA ASN A 132 -16.54 2.85 10.09
C ASN A 132 -17.53 3.56 9.14
N SER A 133 -18.59 2.85 8.71
CA SER A 133 -19.61 3.39 7.80
C SER A 133 -20.43 4.56 8.39
N ARG A 134 -20.29 4.84 9.70
CA ARG A 134 -20.87 6.01 10.37
C ARG A 134 -19.89 7.18 10.52
N HIS A 135 -18.71 7.10 9.91
CA HIS A 135 -17.61 8.07 10.06
C HIS A 135 -17.08 8.21 11.49
N GLU A 136 -17.16 7.13 12.28
CA GLU A 136 -16.70 7.08 13.67
C GLU A 136 -15.51 6.12 13.82
N ILE A 137 -14.64 6.38 14.80
CA ILE A 137 -13.64 5.41 15.26
C ILE A 137 -14.25 4.65 16.44
N SER A 138 -14.29 3.31 16.36
CA SER A 138 -14.77 2.49 17.47
C SER A 138 -13.82 2.55 18.68
N ASP A 139 -14.36 2.38 19.88
CA ASP A 139 -13.56 2.44 21.11
C ASP A 139 -12.51 1.31 21.17
N LYS A 140 -12.84 0.14 20.61
CA LYS A 140 -11.89 -0.97 20.48
C LYS A 140 -10.72 -0.59 19.58
N THR A 141 -10.98 0.03 18.42
CA THR A 141 -9.91 0.48 17.50
C THR A 141 -9.06 1.57 18.13
N LYS A 142 -9.69 2.54 18.83
CA LYS A 142 -8.95 3.57 19.59
C LYS A 142 -7.99 2.95 20.60
N GLN A 143 -8.48 2.03 21.45
CA GLN A 143 -7.68 1.38 22.48
C GLN A 143 -6.49 0.61 21.88
N VAL A 144 -6.72 -0.14 20.79
CA VAL A 144 -5.63 -0.90 20.15
C VAL A 144 -4.57 0.02 19.56
N ILE A 145 -4.99 1.08 18.85
CA ILE A 145 -4.07 2.07 18.29
C ILE A 145 -3.27 2.75 19.40
N GLN A 146 -3.92 3.10 20.51
CA GLN A 146 -3.25 3.67 21.68
C GLN A 146 -2.22 2.72 22.29
N ASN A 147 -2.52 1.43 22.41
CA ASN A 147 -1.56 0.44 22.91
C ASN A 147 -0.36 0.28 21.95
N VAL A 148 -0.60 0.31 20.64
CA VAL A 148 0.49 0.27 19.64
C VAL A 148 1.36 1.54 19.73
N ALA A 149 0.74 2.71 19.75
CA ALA A 149 1.46 3.99 19.75
C ALA A 149 2.18 4.26 21.07
N ASN A 150 1.52 4.01 22.20
CA ASN A 150 1.99 4.46 23.52
C ASN A 150 2.71 3.35 24.30
N ASP A 151 2.23 2.11 24.26
CA ASP A 151 2.85 1.03 25.03
C ASP A 151 4.00 0.39 24.23
N LYS A 152 3.78 0.14 22.93
CA LYS A 152 4.80 -0.42 22.03
C LYS A 152 5.72 0.62 21.41
N HIS A 153 5.40 1.92 21.55
CA HIS A 153 6.17 3.03 21.00
C HIS A 153 6.33 2.94 19.47
N ILE A 154 5.33 2.36 18.78
CA ILE A 154 5.32 2.22 17.34
C ILE A 154 4.52 3.39 16.75
N PRO A 155 5.14 4.31 15.99
CA PRO A 155 4.42 5.41 15.35
C PRO A 155 3.27 4.91 14.46
N VAL A 156 2.08 5.46 14.70
CA VAL A 156 0.89 5.25 13.87
C VAL A 156 0.66 6.51 13.04
N ILE A 157 0.93 6.42 11.75
CA ILE A 157 0.84 7.50 10.76
C ILE A 157 -0.51 7.41 10.07
N LEU A 158 -1.29 8.49 10.14
CA LEU A 158 -2.53 8.61 9.36
C LEU A 158 -2.21 9.12 7.96
N VAL A 159 -2.80 8.49 6.94
CA VAL A 159 -2.52 8.76 5.53
C VAL A 159 -3.83 8.97 4.77
N SER A 160 -4.09 10.16 4.24
CA SER A 160 -5.38 10.45 3.59
C SER A 160 -5.29 11.55 2.52
N ALA A 161 -6.32 11.66 1.68
CA ALA A 161 -6.56 12.77 0.77
C ALA A 161 -7.12 14.03 1.47
N ARG A 162 -7.44 13.91 2.77
CA ARG A 162 -7.95 15.01 3.62
C ARG A 162 -6.87 16.06 3.89
N MET A 163 -7.33 17.27 4.20
CA MET A 163 -6.51 18.37 4.73
C MET A 163 -6.15 18.15 6.21
N PRO A 164 -5.12 18.84 6.75
CA PRO A 164 -4.69 18.65 8.14
C PRO A 164 -5.81 18.80 9.18
N LYS A 165 -6.60 19.89 9.16
CA LYS A 165 -7.78 20.09 10.04
C LYS A 165 -8.74 18.89 10.03
N GLY A 166 -8.92 18.26 8.86
CA GLY A 166 -9.78 17.09 8.67
C GLY A 166 -9.20 15.77 9.24
N MET A 167 -7.99 15.80 9.78
CA MET A 167 -7.29 14.65 10.37
C MET A 167 -6.85 14.91 11.81
N LEU A 168 -6.55 16.16 12.18
CA LEU A 168 -6.07 16.53 13.52
C LEU A 168 -7.06 16.15 14.64
N PHE A 169 -8.37 16.21 14.38
CA PHE A 169 -9.38 15.78 15.35
C PHE A 169 -9.35 14.26 15.58
N LEU A 170 -9.03 13.47 14.54
CA LEU A 170 -8.90 12.01 14.64
C LEU A 170 -7.64 11.66 15.43
N GLN A 171 -6.51 12.33 15.16
CA GLN A 171 -5.30 12.16 15.97
C GLN A 171 -5.55 12.46 17.44
N LYS A 172 -6.25 13.55 17.74
CA LYS A 172 -6.64 13.91 19.10
C LYS A 172 -7.53 12.84 19.74
N ALA A 173 -8.51 12.31 19.01
CA ALA A 173 -9.40 11.24 19.50
C ALA A 173 -8.65 9.92 19.75
N LEU A 174 -7.62 9.63 18.93
CA LEU A 174 -6.73 8.49 19.08
C LEU A 174 -5.65 8.73 20.14
N ASN A 175 -5.44 9.95 20.62
CA ASN A 175 -4.34 10.34 21.49
C ASN A 175 -2.97 9.93 20.90
N ILE A 176 -2.77 10.24 19.63
CA ILE A 176 -1.52 10.05 18.88
C ILE A 176 -0.99 11.41 18.43
N VAL A 177 0.33 11.50 18.25
CA VAL A 177 1.05 12.77 18.02
C VAL A 177 1.96 12.74 16.80
N GLN A 178 2.03 11.62 16.10
CA GLN A 178 2.95 11.44 14.99
C GLN A 178 2.61 12.35 13.79
N PRO A 179 3.52 12.52 12.81
CA PRO A 179 3.19 13.21 11.56
C PRO A 179 1.98 12.59 10.86
N ILE A 180 1.24 13.41 10.12
CA ILE A 180 0.15 12.98 9.24
C ILE A 180 0.49 13.27 7.79
N ILE A 181 0.11 12.33 6.91
CA ILE A 181 0.23 12.48 5.48
C ILE A 181 -1.13 12.93 4.93
N CYS A 182 -1.18 14.15 4.42
CA CYS A 182 -2.37 14.79 3.88
C CYS A 182 -2.33 14.85 2.35
N TYR A 183 -3.48 15.14 1.73
CA TYR A 183 -3.62 15.30 0.28
C TYR A 183 -2.95 14.17 -0.54
N SER A 184 -3.09 12.93 -0.09
CA SER A 184 -2.53 11.72 -0.72
C SER A 184 -1.00 11.77 -0.88
N GLY A 185 -0.29 12.47 0.01
CA GLY A 185 1.17 12.56 0.00
C GLY A 185 1.72 13.91 -0.44
N ALA A 186 0.88 14.89 -0.75
CA ALA A 186 1.37 16.23 -1.13
C ALA A 186 1.79 17.09 0.07
N LEU A 187 1.36 16.74 1.28
CA LEU A 187 1.71 17.47 2.50
C LEU A 187 1.99 16.50 3.65
N ILE A 188 3.08 16.72 4.38
CA ILE A 188 3.36 16.06 5.65
C ILE A 188 3.32 17.14 6.74
N TRP A 189 2.35 17.00 7.64
CA TRP A 189 2.14 17.92 8.75
C TRP A 189 2.60 17.27 10.05
N ASN A 190 3.46 17.96 10.80
CA ASN A 190 3.98 17.52 12.08
C ASN A 190 3.95 18.66 13.09
N HIS A 191 3.00 18.63 14.03
CA HIS A 191 2.93 19.59 15.14
C HIS A 191 2.96 21.08 14.77
N GLY A 192 2.40 21.46 13.62
CA GLY A 192 2.43 22.85 13.15
C GLY A 192 3.57 23.15 12.18
N ASP A 193 4.46 22.18 11.95
CA ASP A 193 5.52 22.26 10.95
C ASP A 193 5.18 21.47 9.68
N LEU A 194 5.59 22.02 8.54
CA LEU A 194 5.38 21.45 7.21
C LEU A 194 6.67 20.74 6.79
N GLN A 195 6.79 19.44 7.10
CA GLN A 195 8.00 18.67 6.77
C GLN A 195 8.15 18.40 5.27
N LEU A 196 7.01 18.27 4.58
CA LEU A 196 6.94 18.17 3.13
C LEU A 196 5.74 18.99 2.66
N ASN A 197 5.93 19.83 1.65
CA ASN A 197 4.85 20.61 1.08
C ASN A 197 5.04 20.75 -0.45
N ILE A 198 4.25 19.98 -1.19
CA ILE A 198 4.26 19.98 -2.65
C ILE A 198 2.95 20.60 -3.14
N THR A 199 3.09 21.64 -3.95
CA THR A 199 1.97 22.45 -4.43
C THR A 199 1.84 22.39 -5.95
N ILE A 200 0.62 22.57 -6.44
CA ILE A 200 0.32 22.71 -7.87
C ILE A 200 0.78 24.10 -8.34
N PRO A 201 1.57 24.20 -9.43
CA PRO A 201 1.99 25.50 -9.96
C PRO A 201 0.78 26.36 -10.34
N VAL A 202 0.80 27.66 -9.97
CA VAL A 202 -0.32 28.57 -10.26
C VAL A 202 -0.68 28.65 -11.75
N SER A 203 0.32 28.47 -12.64
CA SER A 203 0.08 28.41 -14.08
C SER A 203 -0.86 27.28 -14.49
N ASP A 204 -0.84 26.15 -13.79
CA ASP A 204 -1.74 25.03 -14.03
C ASP A 204 -3.07 25.25 -13.30
N VAL A 205 -3.05 25.82 -12.09
CA VAL A 205 -4.28 26.21 -11.35
C VAL A 205 -5.15 27.15 -12.19
N LYS A 206 -4.58 28.21 -12.78
CA LYS A 206 -5.32 29.18 -13.61
C LYS A 206 -5.99 28.54 -14.82
N LYS A 207 -5.35 27.55 -15.44
CA LYS A 207 -5.90 26.82 -16.60
C LYS A 207 -7.02 25.88 -16.17
N VAL A 208 -6.81 25.10 -15.11
CA VAL A 208 -7.85 24.25 -14.51
C VAL A 208 -9.05 25.11 -14.14
N TYR A 209 -8.84 26.20 -13.43
CA TYR A 209 -9.88 27.15 -13.04
C TYR A 209 -10.68 27.65 -14.25
N THR A 210 -10.01 28.05 -15.34
CA THR A 210 -10.68 28.50 -16.57
C THR A 210 -11.57 27.41 -17.17
N ILE A 211 -11.08 26.17 -17.26
CA ILE A 211 -11.84 25.04 -17.81
C ILE A 211 -13.06 24.75 -16.93
N VAL A 212 -12.85 24.64 -15.61
CA VAL A 212 -13.89 24.30 -14.63
C VAL A 212 -14.97 25.37 -14.57
N LYS A 213 -14.59 26.66 -14.60
CA LYS A 213 -15.53 27.78 -14.61
C LYS A 213 -16.37 27.82 -15.90
N ASN A 214 -15.78 27.53 -17.05
CA ASN A 214 -16.51 27.46 -18.33
C ASN A 214 -17.55 26.35 -18.36
N LEU A 215 -17.34 25.27 -17.60
CA LEU A 215 -18.29 24.17 -17.44
C LEU A 215 -19.33 24.42 -16.33
N GLY A 216 -19.23 25.52 -15.59
CA GLY A 216 -20.14 25.83 -14.48
C GLY A 216 -19.99 24.88 -13.28
N ILE A 217 -18.82 24.25 -13.13
CA ILE A 217 -18.54 23.27 -12.08
C ILE A 217 -17.96 23.99 -10.84
N HIS A 218 -18.33 23.53 -9.64
CA HIS A 218 -17.76 24.07 -8.41
C HIS A 218 -16.27 23.74 -8.30
N ILE A 219 -15.48 24.69 -7.83
CA ILE A 219 -14.04 24.53 -7.59
C ILE A 219 -13.64 24.96 -6.18
N SER A 220 -12.95 24.05 -5.50
CA SER A 220 -12.37 24.26 -4.18
C SER A 220 -10.85 24.13 -4.25
N LEU A 221 -10.13 25.05 -3.62
CA LEU A 221 -8.67 25.05 -3.56
C LEU A 221 -8.21 24.81 -2.13
N TYR A 222 -7.36 23.82 -1.92
CA TYR A 222 -6.81 23.48 -0.61
C TYR A 222 -5.32 23.81 -0.60
N LYS A 223 -4.90 24.68 0.31
CA LYS A 223 -3.49 25.05 0.52
C LYS A 223 -3.16 24.95 1.99
N ASP A 224 -2.12 24.20 2.31
CA ASP A 224 -1.68 23.93 3.67
C ASP A 224 -2.86 23.42 4.50
N ASP A 225 -3.33 24.20 5.47
CA ASP A 225 -4.47 23.89 6.32
C ASP A 225 -5.69 24.78 6.06
N GLU A 226 -5.78 25.40 4.88
CA GLU A 226 -6.87 26.27 4.47
C GLU A 226 -7.59 25.74 3.23
N TRP A 227 -8.92 25.89 3.23
CA TRP A 227 -9.81 25.54 2.13
C TRP A 227 -10.48 26.80 1.61
N TYR A 228 -10.28 27.12 0.32
CA TYR A 228 -10.76 28.32 -0.33
C TYR A 228 -11.85 28.04 -1.37
N ILE A 229 -12.87 28.90 -1.40
CA ILE A 229 -13.93 28.94 -2.41
C ILE A 229 -14.20 30.40 -2.83
N GLU A 230 -14.77 30.62 -4.02
CA GLU A 230 -15.20 31.97 -4.44
C GLU A 230 -16.54 32.39 -3.82
N GLU A 231 -17.46 31.42 -3.68
CA GLU A 231 -18.79 31.64 -3.15
C GLU A 231 -19.33 30.37 -2.50
N MET A 232 -20.21 30.54 -1.51
CA MET A 232 -20.87 29.42 -0.83
C MET A 232 -22.06 28.92 -1.67
N ASP A 233 -21.90 27.75 -2.27
CA ASP A 233 -22.95 27.03 -3.00
C ASP A 233 -23.34 25.72 -2.30
N GLU A 234 -24.22 24.93 -2.92
CA GLU A 234 -24.68 23.66 -2.35
C GLU A 234 -23.56 22.62 -2.25
N TRP A 235 -22.58 22.63 -3.15
CA TRP A 235 -21.43 21.72 -3.12
C TRP A 235 -20.48 22.04 -1.96
N ALA A 236 -20.17 23.32 -1.75
CA ALA A 236 -19.39 23.76 -0.60
C ALA A 236 -20.09 23.48 0.73
N LYS A 237 -21.42 23.66 0.81
CA LYS A 237 -22.20 23.30 2.01
C LYS A 237 -22.12 21.80 2.28
N GLN A 238 -22.36 20.97 1.27
CA GLN A 238 -22.29 19.51 1.40
C GLN A 238 -20.91 19.07 1.89
N GLU A 239 -19.84 19.59 1.28
CA GLU A 239 -18.48 19.23 1.69
C GLU A 239 -18.15 19.74 3.11
N SER A 240 -18.67 20.91 3.49
CA SER A 240 -18.56 21.43 4.85
C SER A 240 -19.26 20.54 5.88
N GLU A 241 -20.43 20.00 5.56
CA GLU A 241 -21.16 19.06 6.41
C GLU A 241 -20.42 17.72 6.56
N ILE A 242 -19.85 17.21 5.47
CA ILE A 242 -19.09 15.94 5.48
C ILE A 242 -17.79 16.08 6.28
N THR A 243 -17.06 17.17 6.07
CA THR A 243 -15.72 17.36 6.66
C THR A 243 -15.77 18.04 8.03
N SER A 244 -16.88 18.69 8.38
CA SER A 244 -17.01 19.60 9.52
C SER A 244 -16.02 20.78 9.47
N ILE A 245 -15.65 21.22 8.27
CA ILE A 245 -14.71 22.33 8.03
C ILE A 245 -15.45 23.46 7.32
N THR A 246 -15.23 24.71 7.73
CA THR A 246 -15.79 25.88 7.05
C THR A 246 -14.77 26.45 6.07
N PRO A 247 -15.12 26.64 4.79
CA PRO A 247 -14.23 27.22 3.80
C PRO A 247 -14.04 28.74 4.00
N ALA A 248 -12.88 29.24 3.61
CA ALA A 248 -12.60 30.66 3.46
C ALA A 248 -13.10 31.15 2.09
N ILE A 249 -13.98 32.15 2.10
CA ILE A 249 -14.41 32.83 0.87
C ILE A 249 -13.29 33.78 0.43
N SER A 250 -12.85 33.67 -0.83
CA SER A 250 -11.73 34.45 -1.36
C SER A 250 -11.87 34.70 -2.87
N ASP A 251 -11.43 35.88 -3.32
CA ASP A 251 -11.27 36.16 -4.74
C ASP A 251 -10.06 35.39 -5.28
N PHE A 252 -10.30 34.42 -6.15
CA PHE A 252 -9.26 33.56 -6.70
C PHE A 252 -8.28 34.35 -7.58
N SER A 253 -8.69 35.44 -8.22
CA SER A 253 -7.79 36.27 -9.02
C SER A 253 -6.70 36.90 -8.15
N ASN A 254 -7.10 37.42 -7.00
CA ASN A 254 -6.18 37.94 -5.99
C ASN A 254 -5.34 36.82 -5.36
N LEU A 255 -5.97 35.69 -5.02
CA LEU A 255 -5.30 34.54 -4.41
C LEU A 255 -4.18 33.98 -5.31
N PHE A 256 -4.45 33.85 -6.62
CA PHE A 256 -3.45 33.41 -7.60
C PHE A 256 -2.29 34.41 -7.71
N THR A 257 -2.57 35.71 -7.60
CA THR A 257 -1.53 36.74 -7.63
C THR A 257 -0.61 36.62 -6.41
N ILE A 258 -1.17 36.40 -5.22
CA ILE A 258 -0.42 36.18 -3.98
C ILE A 258 0.46 34.92 -4.12
N TRP A 259 -0.12 33.80 -4.55
CA TRP A 259 0.63 32.55 -4.69
C TRP A 259 1.72 32.60 -5.75
N GLU A 260 1.55 33.36 -6.84
CA GLU A 260 2.62 33.60 -7.82
C GLU A 260 3.78 34.38 -7.20
N GLN A 261 3.50 35.41 -6.40
CA GLN A 261 4.53 36.19 -5.71
C GLN A 261 5.30 35.35 -4.69
N GLU A 262 4.60 34.47 -3.98
CA GLU A 262 5.16 33.55 -2.99
C GLU A 262 5.78 32.29 -3.61
N SER A 263 5.68 32.12 -4.94
CA SER A 263 6.13 30.91 -5.65
C SER A 263 5.53 29.61 -5.05
N THR A 264 4.26 29.65 -4.69
CA THR A 264 3.50 28.55 -4.06
C THR A 264 2.21 28.27 -4.82
N GLY A 265 1.35 27.40 -4.30
CA GLY A 265 0.03 27.10 -4.83
C GLY A 265 -0.75 26.17 -3.92
N PRO A 266 -1.90 25.64 -4.37
CA PRO A 266 -2.69 24.69 -3.61
C PRO A 266 -2.06 23.29 -3.66
N ASN A 267 -2.20 22.52 -2.57
CA ASN A 267 -1.84 21.10 -2.52
C ASN A 267 -2.86 20.23 -3.26
N LYS A 268 -4.12 20.66 -3.29
CA LYS A 268 -5.23 19.94 -3.92
C LYS A 268 -6.24 20.91 -4.53
N ILE A 269 -6.77 20.55 -5.69
CA ILE A 269 -7.98 21.13 -6.25
C ILE A 269 -9.06 20.04 -6.20
N LEU A 270 -10.25 20.40 -5.72
CA LEU A 270 -11.42 19.54 -5.72
C LEU A 270 -12.50 20.18 -6.58
N CYS A 271 -12.95 19.47 -7.60
CA CYS A 271 -14.07 19.88 -8.44
C CYS A 271 -15.30 19.04 -8.09
N MET A 272 -16.45 19.70 -7.92
CA MET A 272 -17.70 19.06 -7.51
C MET A 272 -18.84 19.45 -8.44
N ALA A 273 -19.55 18.45 -8.95
CA ALA A 273 -20.72 18.61 -9.81
C ALA A 273 -21.48 17.28 -9.92
N GLU A 274 -22.59 17.29 -10.65
CA GLU A 274 -23.30 16.06 -11.01
C GLU A 274 -22.42 15.12 -11.85
N SER A 275 -22.72 13.82 -11.81
CA SER A 275 -21.84 12.82 -12.42
C SER A 275 -21.54 13.01 -13.91
N PRO A 276 -22.52 13.42 -14.77
CA PRO A 276 -22.22 13.72 -16.17
C PRO A 276 -21.19 14.84 -16.36
N ASP A 277 -21.26 15.89 -15.55
CA ASP A 277 -20.37 17.05 -15.65
C ASP A 277 -18.95 16.70 -15.18
N ILE A 278 -18.83 15.89 -14.14
CA ILE A 278 -17.54 15.36 -13.68
C ILE A 278 -16.92 14.43 -14.71
N GLN A 279 -17.70 13.57 -15.37
CA GLN A 279 -17.21 12.71 -16.45
C GLN A 279 -16.75 13.54 -17.66
N GLN A 280 -17.48 14.61 -17.99
CA GLN A 280 -17.08 15.56 -19.04
C GLN A 280 -15.78 16.28 -18.67
N LEU A 281 -15.65 16.74 -17.42
CA LEU A 281 -14.43 17.37 -16.93
C LEU A 281 -13.24 16.39 -16.94
N ASP A 282 -13.40 15.17 -16.44
CA ASP A 282 -12.37 14.12 -16.46
C ASP A 282 -11.87 13.84 -17.89
N THR A 283 -12.80 13.74 -18.85
CA THR A 283 -12.45 13.56 -20.28
C THR A 283 -11.67 14.76 -20.81
N THR A 284 -12.11 15.98 -20.52
CA THR A 284 -11.44 17.22 -20.92
C THR A 284 -10.03 17.32 -20.32
N MET A 285 -9.89 16.93 -19.06
CA MET A 285 -8.62 16.98 -18.33
C MET A 285 -7.64 15.87 -18.75
N LYS A 286 -8.12 14.74 -19.28
CA LYS A 286 -7.25 13.69 -19.86
C LYS A 286 -6.55 14.15 -21.15
N GLU A 287 -7.20 15.00 -21.93
CA GLU A 287 -6.62 15.60 -23.13
C GLU A 287 -5.64 16.73 -22.81
N TYR A 288 -5.65 17.22 -21.56
CA TYR A 288 -4.77 18.28 -21.11
C TYR A 288 -3.33 17.75 -20.91
N PRO A 289 -2.34 18.23 -21.69
CA PRO A 289 -0.97 17.74 -21.59
C PRO A 289 -0.27 18.38 -20.39
N SER A 290 -0.58 17.92 -19.17
CA SER A 290 0.21 18.28 -18.00
C SER A 290 1.04 17.12 -17.49
N ASN A 291 2.34 17.38 -17.41
CA ASN A 291 3.28 16.51 -16.73
C ASN A 291 3.36 16.79 -15.23
N HIS A 292 2.57 17.73 -14.70
CA HIS A 292 2.62 18.15 -13.30
C HIS A 292 1.40 17.75 -12.48
N LEU A 293 0.33 17.26 -13.10
CA LEU A 293 -0.92 16.92 -12.41
C LEU A 293 -1.17 15.41 -12.36
N ASN A 294 -1.66 14.94 -11.23
CA ASN A 294 -2.37 13.67 -11.09
C ASN A 294 -3.86 14.00 -10.94
N ILE A 295 -4.69 13.42 -11.81
CA ILE A 295 -6.12 13.74 -11.92
C ILE A 295 -6.90 12.44 -11.90
N TYR A 296 -7.86 12.32 -10.99
CA TYR A 296 -8.71 11.14 -10.93
C TYR A 296 -10.07 11.45 -10.27
N PRO A 297 -11.14 10.75 -10.67
CA PRO A 297 -12.42 10.83 -9.98
C PRO A 297 -12.33 10.07 -8.65
N SER A 298 -12.65 10.73 -7.53
CA SER A 298 -12.69 10.10 -6.20
C SER A 298 -14.10 9.63 -5.81
N LYS A 299 -15.14 10.25 -6.36
CA LYS A 299 -16.56 9.87 -6.26
C LYS A 299 -17.25 10.15 -7.60
N PRO A 300 -18.47 9.63 -7.85
CA PRO A 300 -19.24 9.99 -9.05
C PRO A 300 -19.42 11.49 -9.25
N THR A 301 -19.44 12.26 -8.16
CA THR A 301 -19.63 13.72 -8.13
C THR A 301 -18.35 14.52 -7.84
N TYR A 302 -17.19 13.87 -7.71
CA TYR A 302 -15.93 14.50 -7.26
C TYR A 302 -14.79 14.18 -8.22
N LEU A 303 -14.07 15.20 -8.68
CA LEU A 303 -12.78 15.07 -9.37
C LEU A 303 -11.68 15.70 -8.52
N GLU A 304 -10.63 14.93 -8.22
CA GLU A 304 -9.47 15.39 -7.48
C GLU A 304 -8.28 15.64 -8.40
N ILE A 305 -7.57 16.74 -8.13
CA ILE A 305 -6.37 17.12 -8.84
C ILE A 305 -5.30 17.46 -7.80
N MET A 306 -4.16 16.78 -7.89
CA MET A 306 -3.00 16.98 -7.02
C MET A 306 -1.70 17.01 -7.87
N PRO A 307 -0.55 17.35 -7.28
CA PRO A 307 0.72 17.24 -7.97
C PRO A 307 1.01 15.80 -8.45
N LYS A 308 1.66 15.65 -9.61
CA LYS A 308 1.88 14.33 -10.24
C LYS A 308 2.80 13.41 -9.42
N HIS A 309 3.79 14.02 -8.77
CA HIS A 309 4.83 13.29 -8.05
C HIS A 309 4.47 13.00 -6.59
N THR A 310 3.22 13.21 -6.18
CA THR A 310 2.76 12.96 -4.81
C THR A 310 1.91 11.70 -4.75
N THR A 311 2.38 10.71 -4.01
CA THR A 311 1.65 9.49 -3.70
C THR A 311 1.75 9.21 -2.20
N LYS A 312 0.81 8.41 -1.67
CA LYS A 312 0.88 7.93 -0.29
C LYS A 312 2.22 7.24 -0.03
N THR A 313 2.67 6.42 -0.98
CA THR A 313 3.95 5.70 -0.91
C THR A 313 5.15 6.63 -0.83
N SER A 314 5.26 7.64 -1.69
CA SER A 314 6.41 8.55 -1.68
C SER A 314 6.48 9.40 -0.41
N ALA A 315 5.33 9.75 0.18
CA ALA A 315 5.30 10.42 1.49
C ALA A 315 5.68 9.48 2.65
N ILE A 316 5.33 8.19 2.55
CA ILE A 316 5.79 7.18 3.52
C ILE A 316 7.29 6.96 3.39
N GLU A 317 7.83 6.89 2.17
CA GLU A 317 9.28 6.80 1.93
C GLU A 317 10.03 7.97 2.57
N PHE A 318 9.51 9.20 2.46
CA PHE A 318 10.06 10.36 3.15
C PHE A 318 10.10 10.16 4.68
N LEU A 319 9.00 9.69 5.29
CA LEU A 319 8.97 9.42 6.74
C LEU A 319 9.89 8.25 7.15
N CYS A 320 10.08 7.26 6.28
CA CYS A 320 11.02 6.16 6.53
C CYS A 320 12.46 6.66 6.67
N GLU A 321 12.87 7.60 5.81
CA GLU A 321 14.20 8.22 5.89
C GLU A 321 14.35 9.02 7.19
N GLU A 322 13.34 9.82 7.55
CA GLU A 322 13.34 10.62 8.77
C GLU A 322 13.37 9.77 10.06
N PHE A 323 12.70 8.61 10.06
CA PHE A 323 12.62 7.73 11.22
C PHE A 323 13.66 6.60 11.25
N ASP A 324 14.52 6.49 10.23
CA ASP A 324 15.45 5.35 10.04
C ASP A 324 14.71 4.00 10.11
N ILE A 325 13.59 3.90 9.37
CA ILE A 325 12.73 2.71 9.30
C ILE A 325 12.82 2.10 7.92
N LEU A 326 13.07 0.79 7.86
CA LEU A 326 13.10 0.08 6.59
C LEU A 326 11.69 -0.30 6.13
N LYS A 327 11.48 -0.33 4.81
CA LYS A 327 10.23 -0.79 4.18
C LYS A 327 9.64 -2.06 4.81
N ASN A 328 10.49 -3.06 5.09
CA ASN A 328 10.07 -4.36 5.65
C ASN A 328 9.65 -4.31 7.14
N GLU A 329 9.78 -3.16 7.80
CA GLU A 329 9.39 -2.92 9.19
C GLU A 329 8.06 -2.14 9.29
N ILE A 330 7.35 -1.96 8.17
CA ILE A 330 6.11 -1.17 8.09
C ILE A 330 4.90 -2.07 7.92
N ILE A 331 3.84 -1.77 8.67
CA ILE A 331 2.49 -2.25 8.36
C ILE A 331 1.74 -1.14 7.63
N ALA A 332 1.12 -1.46 6.49
CA ALA A 332 0.21 -0.55 5.79
C ALA A 332 -1.18 -1.17 5.74
N ILE A 333 -2.22 -0.41 6.10
CA ILE A 333 -3.61 -0.86 6.04
C ILE A 333 -4.42 0.13 5.21
N GLY A 334 -5.17 -0.38 4.23
CA GLY A 334 -6.05 0.41 3.36
C GLY A 334 -7.18 -0.42 2.78
N ASP A 335 -8.13 0.23 2.11
CA ASP A 335 -9.32 -0.42 1.57
C ASP A 335 -9.60 -0.14 0.09
N ASN A 336 -8.92 0.83 -0.52
CA ASN A 336 -9.32 1.28 -1.85
C ASN A 336 -8.14 1.33 -2.85
N TYR A 337 -8.45 1.62 -4.12
CA TYR A 337 -7.48 1.59 -5.23
C TYR A 337 -6.31 2.55 -5.03
N ASN A 338 -6.54 3.71 -4.40
CA ASN A 338 -5.50 4.68 -4.07
C ASN A 338 -4.54 4.19 -2.95
N ASP A 339 -4.88 3.13 -2.22
CA ASP A 339 -4.02 2.51 -1.22
C ASP A 339 -3.14 1.40 -1.78
N MET A 340 -3.41 0.92 -3.00
CA MET A 340 -2.74 -0.26 -3.55
C MET A 340 -1.21 -0.14 -3.51
N ASN A 341 -0.68 1.00 -3.95
CA ASN A 341 0.76 1.25 -3.94
C ASN A 341 1.35 1.29 -2.52
N MET A 342 0.59 1.76 -1.52
CA MET A 342 1.03 1.78 -0.12
C MET A 342 1.01 0.39 0.49
N ILE A 343 -0.02 -0.41 0.19
CA ILE A 343 -0.17 -1.80 0.62
C ILE A 343 0.96 -2.65 0.04
N GLU A 344 1.22 -2.57 -1.27
CA GLU A 344 2.32 -3.29 -1.93
C GLU A 344 3.70 -2.77 -1.50
N PHE A 345 3.79 -1.47 -1.16
CA PHE A 345 4.99 -0.91 -0.59
C PHE A 345 5.28 -1.50 0.80
N ALA A 346 4.26 -1.79 1.60
CA ALA A 346 4.32 -2.39 2.93
C ALA A 346 5.35 -3.53 3.08
N GLY A 347 6.04 -3.61 4.23
CA GLY A 347 6.63 -4.88 4.68
C GLY A 347 5.55 -5.92 5.01
N LEU A 348 4.43 -5.41 5.52
CA LEU A 348 3.17 -6.11 5.67
C LEU A 348 2.02 -5.19 5.22
N GLY A 349 1.60 -5.34 3.97
CA GLY A 349 0.40 -4.72 3.43
C GLY A 349 -0.85 -5.52 3.78
N ILE A 350 -1.87 -4.86 4.31
CA ILE A 350 -3.12 -5.47 4.74
C ILE A 350 -4.29 -4.76 4.04
N ALA A 351 -5.14 -5.52 3.36
CA ALA A 351 -6.38 -5.01 2.81
C ALA A 351 -7.53 -5.19 3.82
N MET A 352 -8.41 -4.19 3.89
CA MET A 352 -9.64 -4.29 4.70
C MET A 352 -10.64 -5.29 4.08
N GLY A 353 -11.53 -5.85 4.91
CA GLY A 353 -12.55 -6.79 4.47
C GLY A 353 -13.56 -6.19 3.48
N ASN A 354 -13.81 -4.89 3.55
CA ASN A 354 -14.63 -4.11 2.62
C ASN A 354 -13.91 -3.70 1.34
N ALA A 355 -12.62 -4.01 1.18
CA ALA A 355 -11.84 -3.61 0.02
C ALA A 355 -12.27 -4.35 -1.27
N PRO A 356 -12.13 -3.73 -2.46
CA PRO A 356 -12.28 -4.42 -3.74
C PRO A 356 -11.33 -5.61 -3.88
N GLU A 357 -11.73 -6.61 -4.65
CA GLU A 357 -10.96 -7.85 -4.80
C GLU A 357 -9.54 -7.62 -5.34
N GLN A 358 -9.37 -6.64 -6.23
CA GLN A 358 -8.05 -6.26 -6.77
C GLN A 358 -7.10 -5.73 -5.69
N VAL A 359 -7.63 -5.02 -4.68
CA VAL A 359 -6.84 -4.52 -3.54
C VAL A 359 -6.47 -5.68 -2.60
N LYS A 360 -7.40 -6.61 -2.37
CA LYS A 360 -7.17 -7.82 -1.55
C LYS A 360 -6.10 -8.74 -2.15
N GLN A 361 -6.07 -8.89 -3.47
CA GLN A 361 -5.14 -9.78 -4.16
C GLN A 361 -3.67 -9.36 -4.05
N ILE A 362 -3.39 -8.06 -3.89
CA ILE A 362 -2.02 -7.55 -3.75
C ILE A 362 -1.53 -7.51 -2.30
N ALA A 363 -2.46 -7.62 -1.33
CA ALA A 363 -2.14 -7.55 0.08
C ALA A 363 -1.50 -8.86 0.58
N ASN A 364 -0.67 -8.76 1.61
CA ASN A 364 -0.08 -9.93 2.27
C ASN A 364 -1.08 -10.65 3.18
N ASP A 365 -2.06 -9.91 3.70
CA ASP A 365 -3.17 -10.42 4.50
C ASP A 365 -4.44 -9.58 4.28
N ILE A 366 -5.58 -10.16 4.67
CA ILE A 366 -6.88 -9.49 4.63
C ILE A 366 -7.44 -9.51 6.05
N THR A 367 -7.86 -8.34 6.54
CA THR A 367 -8.51 -8.21 7.85
C THR A 367 -10.04 -8.10 7.72
N LEU A 368 -10.74 -7.91 8.84
CA LEU A 368 -12.19 -7.68 8.84
C LEU A 368 -12.56 -6.34 8.16
N SER A 369 -13.85 -6.09 7.98
CA SER A 369 -14.30 -4.78 7.47
C SER A 369 -14.04 -3.65 8.48
N ASN A 370 -14.11 -2.42 8.02
CA ASN A 370 -14.05 -1.22 8.87
C ASN A 370 -15.20 -1.17 9.90
N ASP A 371 -16.36 -1.75 9.60
CA ASP A 371 -17.48 -1.87 10.53
C ASP A 371 -17.27 -2.96 11.60
N GLU A 372 -16.30 -3.86 11.40
CA GLU A 372 -15.99 -4.99 12.28
C GLU A 372 -14.63 -4.82 12.99
N ASP A 373 -14.13 -3.59 13.08
CA ASP A 373 -12.85 -3.25 13.71
C ASP A 373 -11.63 -3.92 13.04
N GLY A 374 -11.62 -4.02 11.71
CA GLY A 374 -10.55 -4.66 10.95
C GLY A 374 -9.15 -4.15 11.29
N VAL A 375 -8.98 -2.84 11.50
CA VAL A 375 -7.71 -2.25 11.95
C VAL A 375 -7.29 -2.80 13.32
N ALA A 376 -8.23 -2.87 14.27
CA ALA A 376 -7.95 -3.37 15.62
C ALA A 376 -7.51 -4.84 15.60
N GLU A 377 -8.18 -5.68 14.81
CA GLU A 377 -7.85 -7.10 14.70
C GLU A 377 -6.51 -7.34 14.00
N ALA A 378 -6.20 -6.57 12.96
CA ALA A 378 -4.90 -6.62 12.30
C ALA A 378 -3.76 -6.26 13.26
N LEU A 379 -3.87 -5.13 13.96
CA LEU A 379 -2.82 -4.67 14.88
C LEU A 379 -2.66 -5.60 16.09
N LYS A 380 -3.76 -6.15 16.62
CA LYS A 380 -3.68 -7.21 17.64
C LYS A 380 -2.91 -8.43 17.14
N LYS A 381 -3.26 -8.91 15.94
CA LYS A 381 -2.65 -10.10 15.34
C LYS A 381 -1.15 -9.95 15.10
N TYR A 382 -0.70 -8.77 14.68
CA TYR A 382 0.68 -8.57 14.20
C TYR A 382 1.61 -7.82 15.16
N ILE A 383 1.08 -7.10 16.15
CA ILE A 383 1.89 -6.29 17.08
C ILE A 383 1.68 -6.67 18.55
N LEU A 384 0.45 -7.02 18.95
CA LEU A 384 0.10 -7.21 20.36
C LEU A 384 -0.05 -8.68 20.78
N SER A 385 0.14 -9.64 19.87
CA SER A 385 -0.02 -11.08 20.09
C SER A 385 1.20 -11.80 20.64
#